data_AF-A0A7Z0SJB6-F1
#
_entry.id   AF-A0A7Z0SJB6-F1
#
_cell.length_a   1.000
_cell.length_b   1.000
_cell.length_c   1.000
_cell.angle_alpha   90.00
_cell.angle_beta   90.00
_cell.angle_gamma   90.00
#
_symmetry.space_group_name_H-M   'P 1'
#
loop_
_entity.id
_entity.type
_entity.pdbx_description
1 polymer ?
#
loop_
_entity_poly.entity_id
_entity_poly.type
_entity_poly.pdbx_seq_one_letter_code
_entity_poly.pdbx_strand_id
1 'polypeptide(L)'
;MTLETRAAFARRLGVNKSTITRAFQAGRLVMQGSLVDIEPSLTRWHATKGGRDDVTERFAAQRGQDVPSSSYPYPAEESGTAGDSGALPPQPDAQPMGATNAGSGDRTHYKALTLRFENETIKLEMALRRHMRYPLPSVRREAYGLGLALRASVERLVDQTAPRLAAAQTPERRALLVAECVALSRAMHTEFVRALRRLRQSEKKS
;
A
#
# COMPACT_ATOMS: atom_id res chain seq x y z
N MET A 1 57.40 -22.15 10.07
CA MET A 1 56.32 -21.30 10.63
C MET A 1 55.95 -20.27 9.59
N THR A 2 54.81 -20.44 8.94
CA THR A 2 54.30 -19.52 7.92
C THR A 2 53.27 -18.59 8.58
N LEU A 3 53.59 -17.30 8.63
CA LEU A 3 52.76 -16.28 9.26
C LEU A 3 52.11 -15.43 8.15
N GLU A 4 50.78 -15.30 8.19
CA GLU A 4 50.03 -14.53 7.20
C GLU A 4 49.11 -13.49 7.84
N THR A 5 48.82 -12.41 7.11
CA THR A 5 47.79 -11.46 7.54
C THR A 5 46.42 -12.11 7.48
N ARG A 6 45.49 -11.68 8.34
CA ARG A 6 44.10 -12.15 8.33
C ARG A 6 43.40 -12.04 6.96
N ALA A 7 43.79 -11.06 6.15
CA ALA A 7 43.24 -10.85 4.81
C ALA A 7 43.83 -11.82 3.77
N ALA A 8 45.10 -12.21 3.93
CA ALA A 8 45.73 -13.25 3.09
C ALA A 8 45.14 -14.63 3.43
N PHE A 9 44.98 -14.93 4.72
CA PHE A 9 44.34 -16.16 5.18
C PHE A 9 42.88 -16.29 4.70
N ALA A 10 42.14 -15.18 4.58
CA ALA A 10 40.79 -15.13 3.98
C ALA A 10 40.78 -15.55 2.52
N ARG A 11 41.69 -14.98 1.75
CA ARG A 11 41.83 -15.29 0.32
C ARG A 11 42.23 -16.75 0.11
N ARG A 12 43.14 -17.28 0.94
CA ARG A 12 43.56 -18.69 0.91
C ARG A 12 42.41 -19.67 1.17
N LEU A 13 41.52 -19.34 2.10
CA LEU A 13 40.35 -20.17 2.43
C LEU A 13 39.13 -19.94 1.51
N GLY A 14 39.15 -18.89 0.67
CA GLY A 14 38.00 -18.50 -0.16
C GLY A 14 36.84 -17.91 0.66
N VAL A 15 37.12 -17.34 1.85
CA VAL A 15 36.10 -16.88 2.80
C VAL A 15 36.23 -15.37 3.04
N ASN A 16 35.11 -14.68 3.28
CA ASN A 16 35.08 -13.25 3.60
C ASN A 16 35.87 -12.91 4.89
N LYS A 17 36.52 -11.74 4.90
CA LYS A 17 37.27 -11.17 6.02
C LYS A 17 36.44 -11.09 7.31
N SER A 18 35.13 -10.86 7.21
CA SER A 18 34.22 -10.85 8.36
C SER A 18 34.13 -12.21 9.06
N THR A 19 34.13 -13.30 8.30
CA THR A 19 34.08 -14.67 8.84
C THR A 19 35.35 -15.02 9.61
N ILE A 20 36.52 -14.61 9.10
CA ILE A 20 37.80 -14.76 9.83
C ILE A 20 37.84 -13.92 11.10
N THR A 21 37.22 -12.73 11.06
CA THR A 21 37.12 -11.87 12.24
C THR A 21 36.27 -12.51 13.33
N ARG A 22 35.13 -13.11 12.97
CA ARG A 22 34.29 -13.87 13.89
C ARG A 22 35.00 -15.13 14.40
N ALA A 23 35.76 -15.82 13.55
CA ALA A 23 36.51 -17.01 13.96
C ALA A 23 37.67 -16.70 14.91
N PHE A 24 38.33 -15.56 14.72
CA PHE A 24 39.30 -15.03 15.68
C PHE A 24 38.65 -14.72 17.03
N GLN A 25 37.53 -14.00 17.04
CA GLN A 25 36.77 -13.71 18.27
C GLN A 25 36.28 -14.99 18.98
N ALA A 26 36.01 -16.06 18.21
CA ALA A 26 35.62 -17.35 18.74
C ALA A 26 36.82 -18.24 19.19
N GLY A 27 38.06 -17.72 19.17
CA GLY A 27 39.26 -18.45 19.60
C GLY A 27 39.71 -19.58 18.66
N ARG A 28 39.17 -19.62 17.43
CA ARG A 28 39.39 -20.70 16.45
C ARG A 28 40.64 -20.52 15.59
N LEU A 29 41.37 -19.41 15.77
CA LEU A 29 42.61 -19.10 15.06
C LEU A 29 43.75 -18.89 16.06
N VAL A 30 44.94 -19.37 15.72
CA VAL A 30 46.15 -19.15 16.50
C VAL A 30 46.85 -17.91 15.94
N MET A 31 46.95 -16.88 16.77
CA MET A 31 47.67 -15.65 16.44
C MET A 31 49.05 -15.69 17.09
N GLN A 32 50.07 -15.31 16.33
CA GLN A 32 51.36 -14.88 16.86
C GLN A 32 51.48 -13.38 16.61
N GLY A 33 51.23 -12.58 17.65
CA GLY A 33 51.12 -11.12 17.53
C GLY A 33 49.95 -10.70 16.65
N SER A 34 50.25 -9.97 15.56
CA SER A 34 49.25 -9.46 14.60
C SER A 34 49.04 -10.37 13.38
N LEU A 35 49.77 -11.49 13.30
CA LEU A 35 49.76 -12.44 12.18
C LEU A 35 49.13 -13.78 12.59
N VAL A 36 48.48 -14.43 11.63
CA VAL A 36 47.86 -15.75 11.78
C VAL A 36 48.90 -16.81 11.50
N ASP A 37 49.07 -17.75 12.43
CA ASP A 37 49.90 -18.93 12.22
C ASP A 37 49.09 -19.98 11.44
N ILE A 38 49.49 -20.23 10.20
CA ILE A 38 48.65 -20.90 9.19
C ILE A 38 48.38 -22.36 9.55
N GLU A 39 49.42 -23.12 9.88
CA GLU A 39 49.32 -24.56 10.16
C GLU A 39 48.41 -24.87 11.35
N PRO A 40 48.62 -24.30 12.55
CA PRO A 40 47.76 -24.57 13.69
C PRO A 40 46.36 -23.96 13.53
N SER A 41 46.23 -22.83 12.82
CA SER A 41 44.92 -22.23 12.54
C SER A 41 44.08 -23.06 11.57
N LEU A 42 44.70 -23.73 10.58
CA LEU A 42 44.00 -24.65 9.70
C LEU A 42 43.51 -25.89 10.46
N THR A 43 44.36 -26.49 11.30
CA THR A 43 43.97 -27.64 12.11
C THR A 43 42.80 -27.30 13.02
N ARG A 44 42.84 -26.14 13.71
CA ARG A 44 41.71 -25.67 14.53
C ARG A 44 40.47 -25.32 13.71
N TRP A 45 40.65 -24.70 12.55
CA TRP A 45 39.56 -24.37 11.64
C TRP A 45 38.82 -25.63 11.16
N HIS A 46 39.55 -26.66 10.75
CA HIS A 46 38.97 -27.94 10.33
C HIS A 46 38.35 -28.70 11.51
N ALA A 47 39.01 -28.73 12.67
CA ALA A 47 38.46 -29.35 13.88
C ALA A 47 37.15 -28.69 14.36
N THR A 48 36.95 -27.39 14.08
CA THR A 48 35.74 -26.65 14.45
C THR A 48 34.74 -26.44 13.31
N LYS A 49 35.01 -26.98 12.11
CA LYS A 49 34.13 -26.88 10.93
C LYS A 49 32.98 -27.89 10.93
N GLY A 50 32.88 -28.77 11.92
CA GLY A 50 31.86 -29.84 11.96
C GLY A 50 30.70 -29.54 12.93
N GLY A 51 29.80 -28.60 12.61
CA GLY A 51 28.67 -28.38 13.50
C GLY A 51 27.59 -27.40 13.06
N ARG A 52 27.15 -27.41 11.79
CA ARG A 52 25.81 -26.96 11.36
C ARG A 52 25.63 -27.04 9.84
N ASP A 53 25.27 -28.21 9.35
CA ASP A 53 24.71 -28.39 8.00
C ASP A 53 23.19 -28.09 7.99
N ASP A 54 22.55 -28.02 9.16
CA ASP A 54 21.11 -27.79 9.35
C ASP A 54 20.59 -26.42 8.87
N VAL A 55 21.44 -25.39 8.84
CA VAL A 55 20.98 -24.02 8.55
C VAL A 55 20.83 -23.79 7.05
N THR A 56 21.74 -24.36 6.25
CA THR A 56 21.67 -24.30 4.78
C THR A 56 20.48 -25.09 4.24
N GLU A 57 20.15 -26.22 4.86
CA GLU A 57 18.98 -27.03 4.49
C GLU A 57 17.66 -26.36 4.89
N ARG A 58 17.61 -25.69 6.05
CA ARG A 58 16.42 -24.96 6.51
C ARG A 58 16.04 -23.76 5.62
N PHE A 59 17.03 -23.04 5.10
CA PHE A 59 16.80 -21.94 4.15
C PHE A 59 16.44 -22.43 2.73
N ALA A 60 16.80 -23.66 2.36
CA ALA A 60 16.34 -24.30 1.13
C ALA A 60 14.89 -24.78 1.28
N ALA A 61 14.54 -25.40 2.41
CA ALA A 61 13.19 -25.89 2.70
C ALA A 61 12.14 -24.76 2.80
N GLN A 62 12.51 -23.59 3.35
CA GLN A 62 11.59 -22.43 3.45
C GLN A 62 11.29 -21.73 2.11
N ARG A 63 12.02 -22.04 1.03
CA ARG A 63 11.79 -21.44 -0.29
C ARG A 63 10.76 -22.19 -1.15
N GLY A 64 10.32 -23.36 -0.71
CA GLY A 64 9.41 -24.23 -1.46
C GLY A 64 8.12 -24.62 -0.72
N GLN A 65 7.80 -24.01 0.42
CA GLN A 65 6.50 -24.22 1.08
C GLN A 65 5.51 -23.12 0.70
N ASP A 66 4.48 -23.54 -0.04
CA ASP A 66 3.27 -22.78 -0.33
C ASP A 66 2.68 -22.16 0.93
N VAL A 67 2.22 -20.91 0.76
CA VAL A 67 1.48 -20.14 1.77
C VAL A 67 0.17 -20.87 2.08
N PRO A 68 -0.07 -21.35 3.32
CA PRO A 68 -1.36 -21.92 3.67
C PRO A 68 -2.40 -20.80 3.69
N SER A 69 -3.42 -20.95 2.85
CA SER A 69 -4.68 -20.20 2.91
C SER A 69 -5.31 -20.42 4.28
N SER A 70 -5.15 -19.43 5.17
CA SER A 70 -5.76 -19.45 6.50
C SER A 70 -7.11 -18.77 6.44
N SER A 71 -8.16 -19.58 6.32
CA SER A 71 -9.54 -19.23 6.60
C SER A 71 -9.71 -19.01 8.11
N TYR A 72 -10.00 -17.78 8.53
CA TYR A 72 -10.54 -17.51 9.87
C TYR A 72 -11.92 -16.87 9.80
N PRO A 73 -12.84 -17.22 10.73
CA PRO A 73 -14.22 -16.78 10.73
C PRO A 73 -14.37 -15.37 11.31
N TYR A 74 -15.32 -14.63 10.76
CA TYR A 74 -15.71 -13.28 11.18
C TYR A 74 -16.67 -13.38 12.37
N PRO A 75 -16.47 -12.67 13.50
CA PRO A 75 -17.56 -12.39 14.42
C PRO A 75 -18.39 -11.25 13.84
N ALA A 76 -19.67 -11.53 13.62
CA ALA A 76 -20.68 -10.54 13.31
C ALA A 76 -20.93 -9.66 14.54
N GLU A 77 -20.85 -8.36 14.37
CA GLU A 77 -21.47 -7.39 15.26
C GLU A 77 -22.44 -6.58 14.41
N GLU A 78 -23.70 -6.61 14.85
CA GLU A 78 -24.90 -6.16 14.17
C GLU A 78 -24.91 -4.65 13.90
N SER A 79 -25.64 -4.32 12.84
CA SER A 79 -25.92 -2.95 12.43
C SER A 79 -26.99 -2.31 13.32
N GLY A 80 -26.77 -1.06 13.71
CA GLY A 80 -27.76 -0.21 14.36
C GLY A 80 -27.47 1.28 14.11
N THR A 81 -28.08 1.82 13.05
CA THR A 81 -28.47 3.23 12.76
C THR A 81 -28.57 4.16 13.99
N ALA A 82 -28.32 5.48 13.97
CA ALA A 82 -28.29 6.52 12.95
C ALA A 82 -27.61 7.78 13.51
N GLY A 83 -27.17 8.68 12.62
CA GLY A 83 -27.23 10.12 12.92
C GLY A 83 -25.92 10.83 13.24
N ASP A 84 -25.58 11.75 12.33
CA ASP A 84 -24.94 13.03 12.59
C ASP A 84 -23.40 13.15 12.57
N SER A 85 -23.02 13.99 11.61
CA SER A 85 -21.84 14.83 11.42
C SER A 85 -20.80 14.92 12.55
N GLY A 86 -19.54 14.70 12.17
CA GLY A 86 -18.41 15.51 12.62
C GLY A 86 -17.83 15.23 14.01
N ALA A 87 -16.80 14.39 14.07
CA ALA A 87 -15.60 14.61 14.89
C ALA A 87 -14.59 13.47 14.64
N LEU A 88 -13.38 13.82 14.21
CA LEU A 88 -12.24 12.91 14.39
C LEU A 88 -12.03 12.69 15.89
N PRO A 89 -11.86 11.45 16.39
CA PRO A 89 -11.28 11.27 17.70
C PRO A 89 -9.78 11.60 17.63
N PRO A 90 -9.23 12.33 18.61
CA PRO A 90 -7.81 12.58 18.69
C PRO A 90 -7.14 11.29 19.15
N GLN A 91 -6.07 10.88 18.50
CA GLN A 91 -5.18 9.87 19.07
C GLN A 91 -3.90 10.57 19.53
N PRO A 92 -3.77 10.86 20.85
CA PRO A 92 -2.50 11.16 21.45
C PRO A 92 -1.83 9.84 21.77
N ASP A 93 -0.64 9.61 21.25
CA ASP A 93 0.36 8.80 21.95
C ASP A 93 1.73 9.27 21.50
N ALA A 94 2.30 10.13 22.34
CA ALA A 94 3.69 10.53 22.29
C ALA A 94 4.55 9.27 22.36
N GLN A 95 5.32 9.00 21.29
CA GLN A 95 6.41 8.03 21.37
C GLN A 95 7.56 8.64 22.18
N PRO A 96 8.19 7.90 23.10
CA PRO A 96 9.20 8.43 23.99
C PRO A 96 10.46 8.81 23.20
N MET A 97 10.97 10.02 23.42
CA MET A 97 12.36 10.37 23.10
C MET A 97 13.29 9.51 23.95
N GLY A 98 13.64 8.33 23.45
CA GLY A 98 14.62 7.43 24.03
C GLY A 98 15.72 7.14 23.01
N ALA A 99 16.69 8.03 22.89
CA ALA A 99 17.90 7.75 22.15
C ALA A 99 18.78 6.78 22.98
N THR A 100 18.81 5.48 22.65
CA THR A 100 19.98 4.60 22.91
C THR A 100 19.96 3.37 21.98
N ASN A 101 21.10 3.08 21.33
CA ASN A 101 21.43 1.99 20.38
C ASN A 101 21.05 2.16 18.89
N ALA A 102 21.74 3.11 18.25
CA ALA A 102 21.64 3.58 16.86
C ALA A 102 22.15 2.62 15.74
N GLY A 103 21.90 1.30 15.85
CA GLY A 103 22.31 0.36 14.78
C GLY A 103 21.22 -0.59 14.27
N SER A 104 20.25 -0.90 15.13
CA SER A 104 19.26 -1.97 14.90
C SER A 104 17.81 -1.48 15.01
N GLY A 105 17.55 -0.53 15.92
CA GLY A 105 16.21 0.05 16.15
C GLY A 105 15.73 0.87 14.95
N ASP A 106 16.57 1.79 14.45
CA ASP A 106 16.24 2.65 13.31
C ASP A 106 15.91 1.85 12.06
N ARG A 107 16.73 0.84 11.73
CA ARG A 107 16.48 0.00 10.55
C ARG A 107 15.16 -0.76 10.68
N THR A 108 14.81 -1.21 11.88
CA THR A 108 13.55 -1.93 12.12
C THR A 108 12.36 -0.99 12.02
N HIS A 109 12.49 0.22 12.56
CA HIS A 109 11.49 1.28 12.45
C HIS A 109 11.23 1.67 10.98
N TYR A 110 12.29 1.96 10.21
CA TYR A 110 12.13 2.30 8.79
C TYR A 110 11.56 1.14 7.97
N LYS A 111 11.94 -0.11 8.27
CA LYS A 111 11.31 -1.29 7.65
C LYS A 111 9.82 -1.39 7.97
N ALA A 112 9.43 -1.19 9.23
CA ALA A 112 8.03 -1.20 9.64
C ALA A 112 7.24 -0.08 8.94
N LEU A 113 7.83 1.10 8.79
CA LEU A 113 7.25 2.23 8.09
C LEU A 113 7.05 1.94 6.59
N THR A 114 8.06 1.38 5.92
CA THR A 114 7.95 0.95 4.51
C THR A 114 6.85 -0.10 4.34
N LEU A 115 6.85 -1.15 5.17
CA LEU A 115 5.82 -2.19 5.14
C LEU A 115 4.41 -1.62 5.37
N ARG A 116 4.26 -0.62 6.24
CA ARG A 116 2.99 0.07 6.46
C ARG A 116 2.50 0.75 5.18
N PHE A 117 3.36 1.52 4.52
CA PHE A 117 2.97 2.21 3.29
C PHE A 117 2.71 1.25 2.12
N GLU A 118 3.46 0.15 2.02
CA GLU A 118 3.17 -0.93 1.05
C GLU A 118 1.78 -1.52 1.31
N ASN A 119 1.46 -1.85 2.57
CA ASN A 119 0.15 -2.34 2.96
C ASN A 119 -0.97 -1.33 2.69
N GLU A 120 -0.75 -0.04 2.97
CA GLU A 120 -1.70 1.03 2.68
C GLU A 120 -1.95 1.18 1.17
N THR A 121 -0.90 1.03 0.35
CA THR A 121 -0.99 1.05 -1.12
C THR A 121 -1.81 -0.13 -1.63
N ILE A 122 -1.56 -1.35 -1.13
CA ILE A 122 -2.35 -2.55 -1.47
C ILE A 122 -3.82 -2.37 -1.10
N LYS A 123 -4.09 -1.83 0.10
CA LYS A 123 -5.48 -1.54 0.53
C LYS A 123 -6.16 -0.53 -0.39
N LEU A 124 -5.44 0.51 -0.81
CA LEU A 124 -5.96 1.51 -1.73
C LEU A 124 -6.28 0.89 -3.10
N GLU A 125 -5.39 0.07 -3.63
CA GLU A 125 -5.60 -0.64 -4.89
C GLU A 125 -6.81 -1.59 -4.81
N MET A 126 -6.93 -2.37 -3.73
CA MET A 126 -8.10 -3.21 -3.48
C MET A 126 -9.39 -2.39 -3.43
N ALA A 127 -9.38 -1.21 -2.79
CA ALA A 127 -10.53 -0.32 -2.70
C ALA A 127 -10.93 0.26 -4.07
N LEU A 128 -9.97 0.60 -4.93
CA LEU A 128 -10.22 1.06 -6.31
C LEU A 128 -10.87 -0.05 -7.14
N ARG A 129 -10.31 -1.28 -7.11
CA ARG A 129 -10.85 -2.45 -7.82
C ARG A 129 -12.27 -2.81 -7.39
N ARG A 130 -12.60 -2.65 -6.11
CA ARG A 130 -13.94 -2.90 -5.55
C ARG A 130 -14.90 -1.73 -5.74
N HIS A 131 -14.49 -0.64 -6.39
CA HIS A 131 -15.27 0.59 -6.56
C HIS A 131 -15.71 1.24 -5.24
N MET A 132 -14.93 1.05 -4.18
CA MET A 132 -15.10 1.77 -2.92
C MET A 132 -14.45 3.15 -2.96
N ARG A 133 -13.50 3.34 -3.89
CA ARG A 133 -12.81 4.60 -4.17
C ARG A 133 -12.68 4.77 -5.68
N TYR A 134 -12.46 6.01 -6.10
CA TYR A 134 -12.27 6.36 -7.50
C TYR A 134 -11.14 7.38 -7.66
N PRO A 135 -10.41 7.35 -8.79
CA PRO A 135 -9.41 8.36 -9.09
C PRO A 135 -10.06 9.73 -9.21
N LEU A 136 -9.46 10.72 -8.55
CA LEU A 136 -9.92 12.11 -8.60
C LEU A 136 -10.05 12.67 -10.03
N PRO A 137 -9.13 12.39 -10.98
CA PRO A 137 -9.26 12.89 -12.36
C PRO A 137 -10.52 12.37 -13.07
N SER A 138 -10.87 11.10 -12.87
CA SER A 138 -12.07 10.48 -13.45
C SER A 138 -13.34 11.08 -12.89
N VAL A 139 -13.40 11.28 -11.58
CA VAL A 139 -14.52 11.95 -10.89
C VAL A 139 -14.69 13.38 -11.42
N ARG A 140 -13.59 14.15 -11.51
CA ARG A 140 -13.63 15.51 -12.05
C ARG A 140 -14.16 15.55 -13.47
N ARG A 141 -13.66 14.67 -14.35
CA ARG A 141 -14.10 14.60 -15.75
C ARG A 141 -15.60 14.38 -15.88
N GLU A 142 -16.14 13.41 -15.14
CA GLU A 142 -17.59 13.13 -15.17
C GLU A 142 -18.40 14.27 -14.53
N ALA A 143 -17.90 14.89 -13.46
CA ALA A 143 -18.55 16.05 -12.85
C ALA A 143 -18.64 17.25 -13.82
N TYR A 144 -17.55 17.53 -14.56
CA TYR A 144 -17.57 18.56 -15.61
C TYR A 144 -18.57 18.21 -16.72
N GLY A 145 -18.60 16.95 -17.17
CA GLY A 145 -19.56 16.50 -18.18
C GLY A 145 -21.02 16.67 -17.74
N LEU A 146 -21.34 16.32 -16.49
CA LEU A 146 -22.66 16.54 -15.90
C LEU A 146 -23.01 18.02 -15.80
N GLY A 147 -22.05 18.87 -15.40
CA GLY A 147 -22.26 20.32 -15.35
C GLY A 147 -22.56 20.94 -16.71
N LEU A 148 -21.84 20.51 -17.76
CA LEU A 148 -22.11 20.94 -19.13
C LEU A 148 -23.48 20.47 -19.63
N ALA A 149 -23.85 19.22 -19.34
CA ALA A 149 -25.16 18.69 -19.70
C ALA A 149 -26.30 19.45 -18.99
N LEU A 150 -26.15 19.73 -17.69
CA LEU A 150 -27.11 20.52 -16.93
C LEU A 150 -27.25 21.93 -17.52
N ARG A 151 -26.12 22.61 -17.77
CA ARG A 151 -26.12 23.94 -18.37
C ARG A 151 -26.87 23.96 -19.71
N ALA A 152 -26.50 23.08 -20.63
CA ALA A 152 -27.14 22.99 -21.95
C ALA A 152 -28.63 22.67 -21.85
N SER A 153 -29.02 21.83 -20.87
CA SER A 153 -30.41 21.46 -20.65
C SER A 153 -31.26 22.62 -20.10
N VAL A 154 -30.66 23.48 -19.25
CA VAL A 154 -31.32 24.68 -18.72
C VAL A 154 -31.45 25.76 -19.80
N GLU A 155 -30.38 26.00 -20.58
CA GLU A 155 -30.43 26.93 -21.72
C GLU A 155 -31.53 26.51 -22.71
N ARG A 156 -31.57 25.23 -23.08
CA ARG A 156 -32.62 24.65 -23.93
C ARG A 156 -34.01 24.76 -23.31
N LEU A 157 -34.16 24.54 -22.00
CA LEU A 157 -35.45 24.68 -21.31
C LEU A 157 -35.99 26.10 -21.47
N VAL A 158 -35.14 27.11 -21.25
CA VAL A 158 -35.52 28.53 -21.39
C VAL A 158 -35.93 28.82 -22.83
N ASP A 159 -35.09 28.43 -23.81
CA ASP A 159 -35.35 28.67 -25.22
C ASP A 159 -36.66 28.02 -25.71
N GLN A 160 -36.98 26.82 -25.21
CA GLN A 160 -38.17 26.06 -25.62
C GLN A 160 -39.44 26.49 -24.89
N THR A 161 -39.34 26.93 -23.64
CA THR A 161 -40.51 27.28 -22.83
C THR A 161 -40.91 28.74 -22.97
N ALA A 162 -39.96 29.67 -23.18
CA ALA A 162 -40.24 31.09 -23.30
C ALA A 162 -41.35 31.45 -24.32
N PRO A 163 -41.32 30.99 -25.59
CA PRO A 163 -42.38 31.32 -26.54
C PRO A 163 -43.72 30.66 -26.17
N ARG A 164 -43.70 29.45 -25.60
CA ARG A 164 -44.92 28.74 -25.19
C ARG A 164 -45.59 29.43 -23.99
N LEU A 165 -44.80 29.96 -23.07
CA LEU A 165 -45.29 30.72 -21.91
C LEU A 165 -45.86 32.08 -22.31
N ALA A 166 -45.28 32.72 -23.33
CA ALA A 166 -45.81 33.98 -23.88
C ALA A 166 -47.22 33.79 -24.45
N ALA A 167 -47.47 32.66 -25.11
CA ALA A 167 -48.79 32.33 -25.68
C ALA A 167 -49.79 31.72 -24.68
N ALA A 168 -49.32 31.12 -23.58
CA ALA A 168 -50.17 30.41 -22.61
C ALA A 168 -50.89 31.33 -21.62
N GLN A 169 -52.06 30.90 -21.15
CA GLN A 169 -52.84 31.58 -20.12
C GLN A 169 -52.29 31.31 -18.70
N THR A 170 -52.64 32.16 -17.73
CA THR A 170 -52.07 32.15 -16.37
C THR A 170 -52.05 30.77 -15.66
N PRO A 171 -53.12 29.95 -15.63
CA PRO A 171 -53.08 28.64 -14.99
C PRO A 171 -52.24 27.62 -15.77
N GLU A 172 -52.23 27.70 -17.10
CA GLU A 172 -51.52 26.79 -18.00
C GLU A 172 -49.99 26.98 -17.92
N ARG A 173 -49.53 28.22 -17.69
CA ARG A 173 -48.10 28.54 -17.52
C ARG A 173 -47.45 27.71 -16.42
N ARG A 174 -48.11 27.59 -15.26
CA ARG A 174 -47.58 26.82 -14.13
C ARG A 174 -47.52 25.33 -14.45
N ALA A 175 -48.56 24.79 -15.08
CA ALA A 175 -48.60 23.38 -15.47
C ALA A 175 -47.47 23.04 -16.46
N LEU A 176 -47.23 23.92 -17.44
CA LEU A 176 -46.15 23.76 -18.42
C LEU A 176 -44.79 23.76 -17.74
N LEU A 177 -44.50 24.77 -16.89
CA LEU A 177 -43.22 24.84 -16.18
C LEU A 177 -42.97 23.62 -15.30
N VAL A 178 -43.99 23.16 -14.56
CA VAL A 178 -43.85 21.98 -13.69
C VAL A 178 -43.55 20.73 -14.52
N ALA A 179 -44.27 20.52 -15.63
CA ALA A 179 -44.06 19.36 -16.50
C ALA A 179 -42.63 19.33 -17.07
N GLU A 180 -42.14 20.46 -17.57
CA GLU A 180 -40.80 20.56 -18.16
C GLU A 180 -39.69 20.43 -17.10
N CYS A 181 -39.86 21.02 -15.89
CA CYS A 181 -38.95 20.82 -14.77
C CYS A 181 -38.88 19.36 -14.32
N VAL A 182 -40.02 18.65 -14.30
CA VAL A 182 -40.05 17.22 -13.99
C VAL A 182 -39.33 16.41 -15.07
N ALA A 183 -39.56 16.71 -16.35
CA ALA A 183 -38.87 16.05 -17.45
C ALA A 183 -37.35 16.27 -17.37
N LEU A 184 -36.92 17.50 -17.08
CA LEU A 184 -35.51 17.85 -16.90
C LEU A 184 -34.90 17.09 -15.72
N SER A 185 -35.57 17.07 -14.56
CA SER A 185 -35.08 16.37 -13.37
C SER A 185 -34.85 14.87 -13.64
N ARG A 186 -35.76 14.24 -14.38
CA ARG A 186 -35.64 12.83 -14.79
C ARG A 186 -34.46 12.62 -15.73
N ALA A 187 -34.30 13.48 -16.73
CA ALA A 187 -33.17 13.43 -17.65
C ALA A 187 -31.84 13.55 -16.89
N MET A 188 -31.72 14.52 -15.98
CA MET A 188 -30.50 14.71 -15.17
C MET A 188 -30.23 13.53 -14.24
N HIS A 189 -31.27 12.94 -13.64
CA HIS A 189 -31.11 11.73 -12.83
C HIS A 189 -30.59 10.55 -13.67
N THR A 190 -31.11 10.37 -14.88
CA THR A 190 -30.62 9.31 -15.79
C THR A 190 -29.17 9.56 -16.23
N GLU A 191 -28.79 10.80 -16.50
CA GLU A 191 -27.41 11.16 -16.84
C GLU A 191 -26.45 10.96 -15.67
N PHE A 192 -26.87 11.27 -14.43
CA PHE A 192 -26.09 10.98 -13.24
C PHE A 192 -25.81 9.49 -13.08
N VAL A 193 -26.84 8.64 -13.24
CA VAL A 193 -26.68 7.18 -13.20
C VAL A 193 -25.75 6.69 -14.32
N ARG A 194 -25.85 7.26 -15.52
CA ARG A 194 -24.94 6.95 -16.64
C ARG A 194 -23.50 7.37 -16.34
N ALA A 195 -23.28 8.54 -15.75
CA ALA A 195 -21.97 9.03 -15.34
C ALA A 195 -21.32 8.09 -14.32
N LEU A 196 -22.06 7.66 -13.29
CA LEU A 196 -21.56 6.66 -12.33
C LEU A 196 -21.19 5.33 -12.99
N ARG A 197 -21.99 4.87 -13.97
CA ARG A 197 -21.68 3.66 -14.74
C ARG A 197 -20.41 3.82 -15.58
N ARG A 198 -20.22 4.97 -16.25
CA ARG A 198 -19.00 5.27 -17.02
C ARG A 198 -17.77 5.32 -16.11
N LEU A 199 -17.90 5.93 -14.95
CA LEU A 199 -16.85 6.03 -13.94
C LEU A 199 -16.42 4.64 -13.43
N ARG A 200 -17.39 3.72 -13.26
CA ARG A 200 -17.11 2.31 -12.97
C ARG A 200 -16.41 1.58 -14.13
N GLN A 201 -16.67 1.96 -15.37
CA GLN A 201 -16.11 1.33 -16.57
C GLN A 201 -14.73 1.87 -16.97
N SER A 202 -14.42 3.14 -16.68
CA SER A 202 -13.12 3.74 -17.02
C SER A 202 -11.95 3.05 -16.32
N GLU A 203 -12.17 2.52 -15.12
CA GLU A 203 -11.20 1.70 -14.37
C GLU A 203 -10.90 0.36 -15.04
N LYS A 204 -11.86 -0.25 -15.76
CA LYS A 204 -11.63 -1.55 -16.42
C LYS A 204 -10.73 -1.45 -17.65
N LYS A 205 -10.51 -0.24 -18.18
CA LYS A 205 -9.72 0.03 -19.39
C LYS A 205 -8.31 0.55 -19.08
N SER A 206 -8.02 0.86 -17.81
CA SER A 206 -6.69 1.26 -17.34
C SER A 206 -5.93 0.06 -16.79
#